data_AF-A0A353YG70-F1
#
_entry.id   AF-A0A353YG70-F1
#
_cell.length_a   1.000
_cell.length_b   1.000
_cell.length_c   1.000
_cell.angle_alpha   90.00
_cell.angle_beta   90.00
_cell.angle_gamma   90.00
#
_symmetry.space_group_name_H-M   'P 1'
#
loop_
_entity.id
_entity.type
_entity.pdbx_description
1 polymer ?
#
loop_
_entity_poly.entity_id
_entity_poly.type
_entity_poly.pdbx_seq_one_letter_code
_entity_poly.pdbx_strand_id
1 'polypeptide(L)'
;MTMSPADDRKEVAIEPRGEQTFNAEQLGWRFALGTVLIVGGYGAWSLIPFVIEADLEPSVKAALSGLFGATPFLTKVIAVGLMGRPAYNFLKRTVFQYVRRKFGLPAE
;
A
#
# COMPACT_ATOMS: atom_id res chain seq x y z
N MET A 1 31.90 47.35 -20.31
CA MET A 1 31.59 46.01 -19.78
C MET A 1 30.09 45.80 -19.90
N THR A 2 29.65 45.13 -20.96
CA THR A 2 28.23 44.79 -21.18
C THR A 2 28.03 43.38 -20.67
N MET A 3 27.34 43.25 -19.53
CA MET A 3 27.00 41.98 -18.90
C MET A 3 26.00 41.25 -19.82
N SER A 4 26.38 40.06 -20.30
CA SER A 4 25.50 39.24 -21.14
C SER A 4 24.40 38.65 -20.25
N PRO A 5 23.12 38.68 -20.65
CA PRO A 5 22.03 38.06 -19.88
C PRO A 5 22.17 36.54 -19.69
N ALA A 6 23.20 35.93 -20.29
CA ALA A 6 23.56 34.53 -20.09
C ALA A 6 24.40 34.28 -18.81
N ASP A 7 25.07 35.29 -18.26
CA ASP A 7 25.94 35.15 -17.07
C ASP A 7 25.16 35.05 -15.74
N ASP A 8 23.84 35.31 -15.76
CA ASP A 8 22.98 35.32 -14.56
C ASP A 8 22.19 34.01 -14.38
N ARG A 9 22.43 33.01 -15.24
CA ARG A 9 21.86 31.67 -15.05
C ARG A 9 22.67 30.94 -13.98
N LYS A 10 22.23 31.11 -12.72
CA LYS A 10 22.59 30.20 -11.63
C LYS A 10 22.24 28.79 -12.10
N GLU A 11 23.27 27.99 -12.38
CA GLU A 11 23.13 26.56 -12.59
C GLU A 11 22.46 25.99 -11.34
N VAL A 12 21.16 25.72 -11.44
CA VAL A 12 20.44 24.96 -10.45
C VAL A 12 20.94 23.53 -10.62
N ALA A 13 22.03 23.22 -9.93
CA ALA A 13 22.53 21.86 -9.81
C ALA A 13 21.36 21.00 -9.34
N ILE A 14 20.85 20.15 -10.23
CA ILE A 14 19.87 19.14 -9.88
C ILE A 14 20.64 18.17 -9.00
N GLU A 15 20.54 18.34 -7.68
CA GLU A 15 21.14 17.38 -6.77
C GLU A 15 20.60 15.99 -7.14
N PRO A 16 21.48 15.01 -7.41
CA PRO A 16 21.05 13.67 -7.74
C PRO A 16 20.23 13.20 -6.56
N ARG A 17 18.91 13.07 -6.74
CA ARG A 17 17.96 12.69 -5.69
C ARG A 17 18.47 11.40 -5.07
N GLY A 18 19.17 11.53 -3.94
CA GLY A 18 19.79 10.44 -3.24
C GLY A 18 18.76 9.35 -3.09
N GLU A 19 19.17 8.13 -3.44
CA GLU A 19 18.39 6.91 -3.30
C GLU A 19 17.75 6.95 -1.90
N GLN A 20 16.44 7.24 -1.85
CA GLN A 20 15.74 7.41 -0.58
C GLN A 20 15.71 6.05 0.09
N THR A 21 16.70 5.79 0.94
CA THR A 21 16.78 4.59 1.77
C THR A 21 15.53 4.55 2.62
N PHE A 22 14.65 3.59 2.30
CA PHE A 22 13.42 3.34 3.04
C PHE A 22 13.77 3.06 4.49
N ASN A 23 13.47 4.00 5.37
CA ASN A 23 13.53 3.76 6.80
C ASN A 23 12.16 3.24 7.25
N ALA A 24 12.12 2.11 7.95
CA ALA A 24 10.88 1.50 8.47
C ALA A 24 10.07 2.50 9.33
N GLU A 25 10.73 3.51 9.88
CA GLU A 25 10.15 4.64 10.61
C GLU A 25 9.19 5.50 9.75
N GLN A 26 9.43 5.65 8.43
CA GLN A 26 8.51 6.35 7.52
C GLN A 26 7.27 5.51 7.19
N LEU A 27 7.42 4.18 7.22
CA LEU A 27 6.36 3.21 7.07
C LEU A 27 5.63 3.07 8.42
N GLY A 28 5.07 4.17 8.92
CA GLY A 28 4.52 4.24 10.27
C GLY A 28 3.55 3.10 10.58
N TRP A 29 3.40 2.77 11.86
CA TRP A 29 2.66 1.59 12.38
C TRP A 29 1.28 1.34 11.75
N ARG A 30 0.60 2.40 11.28
CA ARG A 30 -0.69 2.33 10.57
C ARG A 30 -0.61 1.56 9.24
N PHE A 31 0.50 1.69 8.51
CA PHE A 31 0.75 0.93 7.27
C PHE A 31 0.98 -0.55 7.56
N ALA A 32 1.78 -0.86 8.58
CA ALA A 32 1.99 -2.23 9.03
C ALA A 32 0.66 -2.87 9.47
N LEU A 33 -0.13 -2.15 10.29
CA LEU A 33 -1.43 -2.62 10.76
C LEU A 33 -2.40 -2.90 9.61
N GLY A 34 -2.49 -2.00 8.63
CA GLY A 34 -3.33 -2.23 7.46
C GLY A 34 -2.88 -3.45 6.63
N THR A 35 -1.57 -3.65 6.51
CA THR A 35 -1.02 -4.81 5.77
C THR A 35 -1.37 -6.11 6.48
N VAL A 36 -1.18 -6.14 7.81
CA VAL A 36 -1.57 -7.28 8.65
C VAL A 36 -3.08 -7.55 8.56
N LEU A 37 -3.92 -6.51 8.53
CA LEU A 37 -5.36 -6.67 8.34
C LEU A 37 -5.71 -7.32 7.01
N ILE A 38 -5.11 -6.88 5.91
CA ILE A 38 -5.36 -7.47 4.59
C ILE A 38 -4.92 -8.94 4.58
N VAL A 39 -3.71 -9.23 5.04
CA VAL A 39 -3.18 -10.60 5.08
C VAL A 39 -4.04 -11.49 5.98
N GLY A 40 -4.39 -11.03 7.18
CA GLY A 40 -5.28 -11.74 8.11
C GLY A 40 -6.69 -11.94 7.53
N GLY A 41 -7.20 -10.98 6.77
CA GLY A 41 -8.48 -11.08 6.07
C GLY A 41 -8.53 -12.20 5.04
N TYR A 42 -7.44 -12.45 4.34
CA TYR A 42 -7.29 -13.62 3.46
C TYR A 42 -7.06 -14.92 4.27
N GLY A 43 -6.29 -14.85 5.37
CA GLY A 43 -6.10 -15.99 6.26
C GLY A 43 -7.40 -16.52 6.87
N ALA A 44 -8.40 -15.65 7.06
CA ALA A 44 -9.72 -16.05 7.56
C ALA A 44 -10.45 -17.04 6.64
N TRP A 45 -10.13 -17.12 5.34
CA TRP A 45 -10.70 -18.15 4.46
C TRP A 45 -10.30 -19.56 4.88
N SER A 46 -9.10 -19.73 5.45
CA SER A 46 -8.65 -21.00 5.99
C SER A 46 -9.45 -21.42 7.23
N LEU A 47 -10.22 -20.52 7.87
CA LEU A 47 -11.09 -20.84 9.01
C LEU A 47 -12.45 -21.39 8.59
N ILE A 48 -12.87 -21.22 7.33
CA ILE A 48 -14.18 -21.69 6.86
C ILE A 48 -14.35 -23.21 7.03
N PRO A 49 -13.37 -24.08 6.68
CA PRO A 49 -13.48 -25.52 6.93
C PRO A 49 -13.68 -25.87 8.40
N PHE A 50 -13.02 -25.16 9.32
CA PHE A 50 -13.17 -25.37 10.76
C PHE A 50 -14.58 -25.02 11.26
N VAL A 51 -15.20 -23.97 10.71
CA VAL A 51 -16.62 -23.63 11.00
C VAL A 51 -17.57 -24.71 10.51
N ILE A 52 -17.30 -25.29 9.35
CA ILE A 52 -18.13 -26.33 8.75
C ILE A 52 -18.09 -27.60 9.61
N GLU A 53 -16.90 -27.96 10.10
CA GLU A 53 -16.69 -29.14 10.95
C GLU A 53 -17.22 -28.96 12.38
N ALA A 54 -17.16 -27.75 12.94
CA ALA A 54 -17.64 -27.47 14.28
C ALA A 54 -19.11 -27.85 14.48
N ASP A 55 -19.48 -28.32 15.67
CA ASP A 55 -20.87 -28.65 16.00
C ASP A 55 -21.66 -27.38 16.37
N LEU A 56 -21.99 -26.59 15.34
CA LEU A 56 -22.73 -25.33 15.44
C LEU A 56 -24.08 -25.45 14.76
N GLU A 57 -25.06 -24.67 15.21
CA GLU A 57 -26.35 -24.56 14.53
C GLU A 57 -26.17 -24.11 13.07
N PRO A 58 -26.99 -24.61 12.12
CA PRO A 58 -26.86 -24.28 10.70
C PRO A 58 -26.89 -22.78 10.40
N SER A 59 -27.70 -22.02 11.13
CA SER A 59 -27.81 -20.56 11.03
C SER A 59 -26.49 -19.86 11.37
N VAL A 60 -25.82 -20.30 12.43
CA VAL A 60 -24.54 -19.76 12.90
C VAL A 60 -23.42 -20.14 11.93
N LYS A 61 -23.39 -21.37 11.41
CA LYS A 61 -22.43 -21.79 10.39
C LYS A 61 -22.53 -20.93 9.13
N ALA A 62 -23.75 -20.69 8.66
CA ALA A 62 -24.01 -19.85 7.49
C ALA A 62 -23.54 -18.41 7.73
N ALA A 63 -23.85 -17.83 8.90
CA ALA A 63 -23.44 -16.49 9.26
C ALA A 63 -21.90 -16.35 9.35
N LEU A 64 -21.22 -17.28 10.02
CA LEU A 64 -19.76 -17.26 10.17
C LEU A 64 -19.04 -17.51 8.83
N SER A 65 -19.54 -18.45 8.03
CA SER A 65 -18.99 -18.72 6.70
C SER A 65 -19.17 -17.52 5.77
N GLY A 66 -20.33 -16.85 5.83
CA GLY A 66 -20.58 -15.61 5.09
C GLY A 66 -19.66 -14.48 5.56
N LEU A 67 -19.47 -14.33 6.87
CA LEU A 67 -18.58 -13.33 7.45
C LEU A 67 -17.12 -13.55 7.00
N PHE A 68 -16.61 -14.77 7.14
CA PHE A 68 -15.27 -15.14 6.65
C PHE A 68 -15.16 -15.05 5.13
N GLY A 69 -16.23 -15.33 4.38
CA GLY A 69 -16.25 -15.08 2.93
C GLY A 69 -16.05 -13.60 2.59
N ALA A 70 -16.63 -12.69 3.39
CA ALA A 70 -16.56 -11.25 3.19
C ALA A 70 -15.27 -10.58 3.72
N THR A 71 -14.45 -11.26 4.54
CA THR A 71 -13.28 -10.64 5.18
C THR A 71 -12.27 -10.03 4.21
N PRO A 72 -11.93 -10.59 3.03
CA PRO A 72 -10.95 -9.95 2.14
C PRO A 72 -11.42 -8.61 1.60
N PHE A 73 -12.74 -8.40 1.48
CA PHE A 73 -13.29 -7.11 1.07
C PHE A 73 -13.32 -6.13 2.25
N LEU A 74 -13.87 -6.56 3.39
CA LEU A 74 -13.98 -5.72 4.59
C LEU A 74 -12.62 -5.24 5.08
N THR A 75 -11.63 -6.14 5.15
CA THR A 75 -10.28 -5.81 5.61
C THR A 75 -9.58 -4.81 4.69
N LYS A 76 -9.82 -4.82 3.38
CA LYS A 76 -9.29 -3.81 2.46
C LYS A 76 -9.87 -2.43 2.74
N VAL A 77 -11.19 -2.34 2.89
CA VAL A 77 -11.88 -1.06 3.18
C VAL A 77 -11.34 -0.48 4.49
N ILE A 78 -11.27 -1.31 5.53
CA ILE A 78 -10.75 -0.93 6.85
C ILE A 78 -9.27 -0.55 6.77
N ALA A 79 -8.45 -1.34 6.08
CA ALA A 79 -7.03 -1.08 5.93
C ALA A 79 -6.78 0.24 5.20
N VAL A 80 -7.47 0.53 4.11
CA VAL A 80 -7.34 1.82 3.39
C VAL A 80 -7.68 2.99 4.31
N GLY A 81 -8.76 2.89 5.09
CA GLY A 81 -9.13 3.89 6.09
C GLY A 81 -8.07 4.09 7.18
N LEU A 82 -7.50 2.99 7.68
CA LEU A 82 -6.47 3.01 8.72
C LEU A 82 -5.13 3.54 8.20
N MET A 83 -4.68 3.10 7.03
CA MET A 83 -3.37 3.46 6.51
C MET A 83 -3.29 4.93 6.07
N GLY A 84 -4.39 5.52 5.60
CA GLY A 84 -4.49 6.96 5.30
C GLY A 84 -3.46 7.47 4.27
N ARG A 85 -2.98 8.71 4.45
CA ARG A 85 -2.04 9.39 3.52
C ARG A 85 -0.75 8.59 3.24
N PRO A 86 -0.10 7.94 4.22
CA PRO A 86 1.07 7.09 3.97
C PRO A 86 0.84 5.99 2.93
N ALA A 87 -0.29 5.28 2.97
CA ALA A 87 -0.58 4.24 1.98
C ALA A 87 -0.82 4.79 0.58
N TYR A 88 -1.48 5.93 0.46
CA TYR A 88 -1.68 6.57 -0.83
C TYR A 88 -0.33 6.95 -1.48
N ASN A 89 0.58 7.52 -0.68
CA ASN A 89 1.93 7.87 -1.15
C ASN A 89 2.75 6.64 -1.55
N PHE A 90 2.65 5.55 -0.77
CA PHE A 90 3.30 4.27 -1.07
C PHE A 90 2.76 3.66 -2.37
N LEU A 91 1.42 3.57 -2.51
CA LEU A 91 0.77 3.00 -3.68
C LEU A 91 1.10 3.80 -4.94
N LYS A 92 1.00 5.13 -4.87
CA LYS A 92 1.33 6.03 -5.99
C LYS A 92 2.76 5.82 -6.46
N ARG A 93 3.74 5.75 -5.54
CA ARG A 93 5.16 5.55 -5.89
C ARG A 93 5.43 4.15 -6.43
N THR A 94 4.84 3.11 -5.83
CA THR A 94 5.02 1.71 -6.26
C THR A 94 4.44 1.49 -7.65
N VAL A 95 3.20 1.94 -7.89
CA VAL A 95 2.56 1.86 -9.20
C VAL A 95 3.33 2.68 -10.23
N PHE A 96 3.77 3.89 -9.88
CA PHE A 96 4.53 4.74 -10.79
C PHE A 96 5.90 4.13 -11.15
N GLN A 97 6.61 3.53 -10.20
CA GLN A 97 7.86 2.81 -10.47
C GLN A 97 7.63 1.56 -11.33
N TYR A 98 6.56 0.81 -11.06
CA TYR A 98 6.21 -0.37 -11.83
C TYR A 98 5.84 -0.02 -13.27
N VAL A 99 5.00 1.01 -13.45
CA VAL A 99 4.63 1.57 -14.76
C VAL A 99 5.88 2.10 -15.47
N ARG A 100 6.75 2.88 -14.80
CA ARG A 100 8.00 3.35 -15.40
C ARG A 100 8.89 2.20 -15.89
N ARG A 101 9.08 1.15 -15.08
CA ARG A 101 9.86 -0.04 -15.48
C ARG A 101 9.24 -0.74 -16.68
N LYS A 102 7.91 -0.82 -16.74
CA LYS A 102 7.19 -1.51 -17.82
C LYS A 102 7.13 -0.69 -19.12
N PHE A 103 7.10 0.64 -19.03
CA PHE A 103 6.92 1.54 -20.17
C PHE A 103 8.19 2.33 -20.56
N GLY A 104 9.32 2.14 -19.88
CA GLY A 104 10.63 2.68 -20.29
C GLY A 104 10.73 4.21 -20.30
N LEU A 105 9.95 4.93 -19.49
CA LEU A 105 9.97 6.40 -19.46
C LEU A 105 11.29 6.93 -18.88
N PRO A 106 12.06 7.74 -19.63
CA PRO A 106 13.34 8.28 -19.18
C PRO A 106 13.15 9.32 -18.06
N ALA A 107 14.16 9.44 -17.19
CA ALA A 107 14.23 10.49 -16.19
C ALA A 107 14.82 11.75 -16.85
N GLU A 108 14.05 12.84 -16.87
CA GLU A 108 14.61 14.18 -17.05
C GLU A 108 15.46 14.57 -15.83
#